data_AF-A0A977IGP9-F1
#
_entry.id   AF-A0A977IGP9-F1
#
_cell.length_a   1.000
_cell.length_b   1.000
_cell.length_c   1.000
_cell.angle_alpha   90.00
_cell.angle_beta   90.00
_cell.angle_gamma   90.00
#
_symmetry.space_group_name_H-M   'P 1'
#
loop_
_entity.id
_entity.type
_entity.pdbx_description
1 polymer ?
#
loop_
_entity_poly.entity_id
_entity_poly.type
_entity_poly.pdbx_seq_one_letter_code
_entity_poly.pdbx_strand_id
1 'polypeptide(L)'
;MGKSSGVQQNKPIAEELWYADLAKLSNDELMRMYTMIKDGRYEFAKNAWYIPIGGDQRCPIMVAKGFRSPDTLAKMAEFQNTAKALEEEYRNFIDAWDFGFITTKDIERAVLKILEERNIEIAERSQ
;
A
#
# COMPACT_ATOMS: atom_id res chain seq x y z
N MET A 1 -17.40 -24.88 -37.39
CA MET A 1 -17.44 -25.64 -36.12
C MET A 1 -16.00 -25.90 -35.73
N GLY A 2 -15.37 -25.30 -34.71
CA GLY A 2 -15.88 -24.71 -33.48
C GLY A 2 -15.23 -25.45 -32.31
N LYS A 3 -14.27 -24.79 -31.65
CA LYS A 3 -13.69 -25.00 -30.31
C LYS A 3 -12.37 -25.80 -30.18
N SER A 4 -11.29 -25.03 -29.96
CA SER A 4 -10.25 -25.31 -28.96
C SER A 4 -9.90 -23.95 -28.35
N SER A 5 -10.38 -23.66 -27.13
CA SER A 5 -9.68 -23.91 -25.87
C SER A 5 -8.43 -23.04 -25.73
N GLY A 6 -8.60 -21.92 -25.03
CA GLY A 6 -7.52 -21.02 -24.62
C GLY A 6 -8.04 -20.11 -23.51
N VAL A 7 -7.73 -20.48 -22.28
CA VAL A 7 -8.15 -19.86 -21.01
C VAL A 7 -7.93 -18.35 -21.01
N GLN A 8 -8.99 -17.56 -20.93
CA GLN A 8 -8.88 -16.19 -20.43
C GLN A 8 -8.86 -16.25 -18.91
N GLN A 9 -7.70 -15.94 -18.36
CA GLN A 9 -7.38 -15.94 -16.94
C GLN A 9 -8.32 -14.98 -16.19
N ASN A 10 -9.07 -15.49 -15.23
CA ASN A 10 -9.79 -14.67 -14.25
C ASN A 10 -8.76 -13.98 -13.33
N LYS A 11 -8.24 -12.82 -13.73
CA LYS A 11 -7.53 -11.89 -12.85
C LYS A 11 -7.85 -10.47 -13.30
N PRO A 12 -8.79 -9.77 -12.63
CA PRO A 12 -8.76 -8.31 -12.82
C PRO A 12 -9.09 -7.45 -11.59
N ILE A 13 -10.18 -7.72 -10.86
CA ILE A 13 -10.81 -6.65 -10.05
C ILE A 13 -10.00 -6.31 -8.80
N ALA A 14 -9.61 -7.31 -8.00
CA ALA A 14 -8.86 -7.05 -6.77
C ALA A 14 -7.50 -6.40 -7.09
N GLU A 15 -6.84 -6.85 -8.17
CA GLU A 15 -5.53 -6.34 -8.59
C GLU A 15 -5.58 -4.87 -9.02
N GLU A 16 -6.57 -4.50 -9.81
CA GLU A 16 -6.78 -3.10 -10.21
C GLU A 16 -7.13 -2.20 -9.02
N LEU A 17 -7.91 -2.69 -8.05
CA LEU A 17 -8.36 -1.88 -6.92
C LEU A 17 -7.26 -1.58 -5.90
N TRP A 18 -6.47 -2.57 -5.47
CA TRP A 18 -5.37 -2.29 -4.54
C TRP A 18 -4.21 -1.54 -5.21
N TYR A 19 -4.01 -1.75 -6.52
CA TYR A 19 -3.01 -1.00 -7.28
C TYR A 19 -3.40 0.49 -7.36
N ALA A 20 -4.68 0.78 -7.61
CA ALA A 20 -5.19 2.15 -7.62
C ALA A 20 -5.00 2.84 -6.25
N ASP A 21 -5.18 2.11 -5.15
CA ASP A 21 -4.89 2.61 -3.80
C ASP A 21 -3.40 2.97 -3.66
N LEU A 22 -2.48 2.12 -4.10
CA LEU A 22 -1.04 2.45 -4.08
C LEU A 22 -0.69 3.64 -4.98
N ALA A 23 -1.33 3.77 -6.15
CA ALA A 23 -1.09 4.85 -7.09
C ALA A 23 -1.49 6.23 -6.55
N LYS A 24 -2.22 6.32 -5.43
CA LYS A 24 -2.51 7.58 -4.73
C LYS A 24 -1.29 8.14 -3.99
N LEU A 25 -0.30 7.30 -3.65
CA LEU A 25 0.90 7.74 -2.93
C LEU A 25 1.80 8.59 -3.83
N SER A 26 2.41 9.63 -3.29
CA SER A 26 3.48 10.42 -3.91
C SER A 26 4.75 9.58 -4.14
N ASN A 27 5.64 10.07 -5.01
CA ASN A 27 6.91 9.38 -5.29
C ASN A 27 7.75 9.17 -4.02
N ASP A 28 7.79 10.15 -3.13
CA ASP A 28 8.53 10.05 -1.87
C ASP A 28 7.94 8.99 -0.93
N GLU A 29 6.61 8.95 -0.82
CA GLU A 29 5.90 7.93 -0.03
C GLU A 29 6.15 6.53 -0.61
N LEU A 30 6.06 6.38 -1.93
CA LEU A 30 6.35 5.14 -2.64
C LEU A 30 7.80 4.69 -2.39
N MET A 31 8.78 5.58 -2.49
CA MET A 31 10.19 5.28 -2.26
C MET A 31 10.48 4.89 -0.81
N ARG A 32 9.86 5.56 0.17
CA ARG A 32 9.96 5.16 1.59
C ARG A 32 9.41 3.76 1.80
N MET A 33 8.23 3.49 1.23
CA MET A 33 7.59 2.18 1.35
C MET A 33 8.44 1.07 0.70
N TYR A 34 8.97 1.32 -0.50
CA TYR A 34 9.91 0.42 -1.18
C TYR A 34 11.15 0.13 -0.32
N THR A 35 11.78 1.16 0.24
CA THR A 35 12.96 1.01 1.09
C THR A 35 12.68 0.12 2.30
N MET A 36 11.54 0.33 2.97
CA MET A 36 11.13 -0.53 4.08
C MET A 36 10.94 -1.99 3.69
N ILE A 37 10.35 -2.25 2.51
CA ILE A 37 10.18 -3.60 1.96
C ILE A 37 11.55 -4.23 1.71
N LYS A 38 12.48 -3.51 1.06
CA LYS A 38 13.82 -4.01 0.75
C LYS A 38 14.65 -4.32 1.98
N ASP A 39 14.53 -3.52 3.03
CA ASP A 39 15.28 -3.70 4.27
C ASP A 39 14.76 -4.87 5.13
N GLY A 40 13.70 -5.56 4.71
CA GLY A 40 13.07 -6.62 5.50
C GLY A 40 12.42 -6.09 6.78
N ARG A 41 12.31 -4.76 6.93
CA ARG A 41 11.67 -4.08 8.07
C ARG A 41 10.17 -3.87 7.85
N TYR A 42 9.62 -4.55 6.85
CA TYR A 42 8.23 -4.43 6.48
C TYR A 42 7.40 -5.45 7.24
N GLU A 43 6.58 -4.96 8.16
CA GLU A 43 5.52 -5.73 8.80
C GLU A 43 4.22 -4.94 8.71
N PHE A 44 3.19 -5.56 8.15
CA PHE A 44 1.87 -4.94 8.07
C PHE A 44 1.14 -5.14 9.41
N ALA A 45 1.18 -4.12 10.26
CA ALA A 45 0.46 -4.13 11.53
C ALA A 45 -1.01 -3.75 11.31
N LYS A 46 -1.90 -4.71 11.04
CA LYS A 46 -3.37 -4.48 11.00
C LYS A 46 -3.93 -4.00 12.34
N ASN A 47 -3.25 -4.31 13.44
CA ASN A 47 -3.68 -3.85 14.77
C ASN A 47 -3.39 -2.36 15.00
N ALA A 48 -2.54 -1.72 14.18
CA ALA A 48 -2.38 -0.27 14.13
C ALA A 48 -3.72 0.49 14.09
N TRP A 49 -4.67 -0.11 13.37
CA TRP A 49 -5.94 0.49 13.01
C TRP A 49 -6.96 0.43 14.16
N TYR A 50 -6.82 -0.55 15.08
CA TYR A 50 -7.81 -0.82 16.12
C TYR A 50 -7.24 -1.14 17.52
N ILE A 51 -5.94 -0.87 17.76
CA ILE A 51 -5.17 -0.84 19.03
C ILE A 51 -4.14 -1.98 19.18
N PRO A 52 -2.85 -1.63 19.32
CA PRO A 52 -1.88 -2.39 20.11
C PRO A 52 -1.37 -1.56 21.31
N ILE A 53 -0.78 -2.22 22.31
CA ILE A 53 0.03 -1.61 23.38
C ILE A 53 1.45 -2.18 23.19
N GLY A 54 2.43 -1.36 22.82
CA GLY A 54 3.81 -1.82 22.49
C GLY A 54 4.51 -1.03 21.37
N GLY A 55 5.73 -1.48 21.01
CA GLY A 55 6.64 -0.81 20.06
C GLY A 55 6.23 -0.95 18.59
N ASP A 56 6.35 0.14 17.84
CA ASP A 56 5.90 0.41 16.47
C ASP A 56 4.51 -0.11 16.06
N GLN A 57 3.56 0.81 16.03
CA GLN A 57 2.16 0.52 15.77
C GLN A 57 1.71 1.00 14.40
N ARG A 58 2.62 1.34 13.49
CA ARG A 58 2.27 1.97 12.21
C ARG A 58 2.11 0.93 11.11
N CYS A 59 1.07 1.07 10.29
CA CYS A 59 1.01 0.35 9.03
C CYS A 59 1.95 0.98 7.98
N PRO A 60 2.24 0.29 6.86
CA PRO A 60 3.18 0.78 5.85
C PRO A 60 2.80 2.14 5.26
N ILE A 61 1.52 2.40 5.03
CA ILE A 61 1.03 3.68 4.51
C ILE A 61 1.30 4.80 5.52
N MET A 62 1.09 4.54 6.81
CA MET A 62 1.39 5.53 7.85
C MET A 62 2.88 5.87 7.92
N VAL A 63 3.76 4.87 7.78
CA VAL A 63 5.21 5.14 7.76
C VAL A 63 5.61 5.90 6.50
N ALA A 64 5.08 5.54 5.33
CA ALA A 64 5.32 6.26 4.08
C ALA A 64 4.92 7.74 4.22
N LYS A 65 3.74 8.00 4.79
CA LYS A 65 3.20 9.33 5.12
C LYS A 65 3.95 10.05 6.24
N GLY A 66 4.93 9.40 6.90
CA GLY A 66 5.77 10.01 7.91
C GLY A 66 5.12 10.13 9.29
N PHE A 67 4.01 9.44 9.55
CA PHE A 67 3.40 9.42 10.87
C PHE A 67 4.34 8.77 11.88
N ARG A 68 4.35 9.32 13.10
CA ARG A 68 5.11 8.79 14.23
C ARG A 68 4.21 7.89 15.06
N SER A 69 4.80 6.89 15.71
CA SER A 69 4.07 6.08 16.69
C SER A 69 3.61 6.96 17.87
N PRO A 70 2.40 6.74 18.41
CA PRO A 70 1.91 7.52 19.54
C PRO A 70 2.68 7.15 20.81
N ASP A 71 3.10 8.16 21.58
CA ASP A 71 3.83 8.01 22.85
C ASP A 71 3.02 8.54 24.06
N THR A 72 1.83 9.09 23.82
CA THR A 72 0.90 9.56 24.86
C THR A 72 -0.54 9.17 24.52
N LEU A 73 -1.42 9.18 25.52
CA LEU A 73 -2.86 8.90 25.33
C LEU A 73 -3.54 9.91 24.41
N ALA A 74 -3.14 11.18 24.44
CA ALA A 74 -3.69 12.21 23.55
C ALA A 74 -3.31 11.93 22.09
N LYS A 75 -2.02 11.64 21.83
CA LYS A 75 -1.54 11.26 20.50
C LYS A 75 -2.11 9.92 20.04
N MET A 76 -2.45 9.02 20.95
CA MET A 76 -3.14 7.78 20.62
C MET A 76 -4.52 8.06 20.00
N ALA A 77 -5.28 9.03 20.53
CA ALA A 77 -6.58 9.38 19.95
C ALA A 77 -6.44 9.97 18.53
N GLU A 78 -5.48 10.86 18.31
CA GLU A 78 -5.17 11.41 16.98
C GLU A 78 -4.68 10.32 16.01
N PHE A 79 -3.85 9.40 16.51
CA PHE A 79 -3.33 8.27 15.76
C PHE A 79 -4.47 7.35 15.31
N GLN A 80 -5.41 7.02 16.20
CA GLN A 80 -6.60 6.21 15.90
C GLN A 80 -7.50 6.87 14.86
N ASN A 81 -7.73 8.19 14.97
CA ASN A 81 -8.52 8.92 13.99
C ASN A 81 -7.85 8.91 12.61
N THR A 82 -6.54 9.13 12.58
CA THR A 82 -5.74 9.07 11.35
C THR A 82 -5.77 7.68 10.73
N ALA A 83 -5.59 6.65 11.55
CA ALA A 83 -5.64 5.27 11.08
C ALA A 83 -7.01 4.98 10.46
N LYS A 84 -8.12 5.28 11.14
CA LYS A 84 -9.46 5.09 10.54
C LYS A 84 -9.64 5.80 9.19
N ALA A 85 -9.17 7.05 9.08
CA ALA A 85 -9.25 7.79 7.82
C ALA A 85 -8.46 7.11 6.69
N LEU A 86 -7.24 6.65 6.99
CA LEU A 86 -6.43 5.91 6.02
C LEU A 86 -7.06 4.55 5.67
N GLU A 87 -7.90 3.98 6.53
CA GLU A 87 -8.45 2.64 6.33
C GLU A 87 -9.49 2.72 5.23
N GLU A 88 -10.31 3.76 5.32
CA GLU A 88 -11.29 4.11 4.32
C GLU A 88 -10.60 4.47 3.00
N GLU A 89 -9.51 5.24 3.04
CA GLU A 89 -8.79 5.69 1.84
C GLU A 89 -8.09 4.55 1.07
N TYR A 90 -7.57 3.55 1.79
CA TYR A 90 -6.78 2.45 1.24
C TYR A 90 -7.40 1.06 1.50
N ARG A 91 -8.73 0.99 1.65
CA ARG A 91 -9.44 -0.23 2.06
C ARG A 91 -9.13 -1.43 1.17
N ASN A 92 -9.07 -1.26 -0.14
CA ASN A 92 -8.85 -2.38 -1.05
C ASN A 92 -7.43 -2.94 -0.91
N PHE A 93 -6.45 -2.06 -0.69
CA PHE A 93 -5.09 -2.48 -0.36
C PHE A 93 -5.00 -3.27 0.94
N ILE A 94 -5.69 -2.82 1.99
CA ILE A 94 -5.72 -3.50 3.29
C ILE A 94 -6.40 -4.87 3.15
N ASP A 95 -7.57 -4.93 2.53
CA ASP A 95 -8.30 -6.18 2.29
C ASP A 95 -7.46 -7.15 1.45
N ALA A 96 -6.84 -6.67 0.37
CA ALA A 96 -5.99 -7.50 -0.48
C ALA A 96 -4.80 -8.09 0.30
N TRP A 97 -4.19 -7.30 1.19
CA TRP A 97 -3.14 -7.78 2.07
C TRP A 97 -3.66 -8.85 3.04
N ASP A 98 -4.75 -8.56 3.74
CA ASP A 98 -5.30 -9.42 4.79
C ASP A 98 -5.79 -10.78 4.30
N PHE A 99 -6.36 -10.81 3.09
CA PHE A 99 -6.77 -12.06 2.44
C PHE A 99 -5.62 -12.76 1.71
N GLY A 100 -4.40 -12.23 1.77
CA GLY A 100 -3.20 -12.81 1.14
C GLY A 100 -3.24 -12.75 -0.39
N PHE A 101 -4.02 -11.84 -0.97
CA PHE A 101 -4.07 -11.61 -2.41
C PHE A 101 -2.85 -10.84 -2.94
N ILE A 102 -2.13 -10.17 -2.05
CA ILE A 102 -0.86 -9.50 -2.36
C ILE A 102 0.22 -9.89 -1.36
N THR A 103 1.45 -9.94 -1.86
CA THR A 103 2.66 -10.16 -1.07
C THR A 103 3.53 -8.90 -1.08
N THR A 104 4.55 -8.85 -0.22
CA THR A 104 5.57 -7.80 -0.25
C THR A 104 6.23 -7.64 -1.63
N LYS A 105 6.42 -8.75 -2.36
CA LYS A 105 6.98 -8.73 -3.73
C LYS A 105 6.01 -8.12 -4.74
N ASP A 106 4.71 -8.31 -4.56
CA ASP A 106 3.70 -7.68 -5.43
C ASP A 106 3.69 -6.17 -5.24
N ILE A 107 3.79 -5.73 -3.98
CA ILE A 107 3.91 -4.30 -3.64
C ILE A 107 5.21 -3.72 -4.17
N GLU A 108 6.34 -4.41 -3.99
CA GLU A 108 7.65 -3.99 -4.52
C GLU A 108 7.56 -3.73 -6.03
N ARG A 109 6.99 -4.69 -6.78
CA ARG A 109 6.79 -4.56 -8.23
C ARG A 109 5.83 -3.43 -8.60
N ALA A 110 4.72 -3.30 -7.88
CA ALA A 110 3.74 -2.24 -8.13
C ALA A 110 4.35 -0.85 -7.91
N VAL A 111 5.11 -0.66 -6.83
CA VAL A 111 5.80 0.61 -6.56
C VAL A 111 6.76 0.97 -7.70
N LEU A 112 7.60 0.03 -8.12
CA LEU A 112 8.54 0.27 -9.23
C LEU A 112 7.80 0.63 -10.52
N LYS A 113 6.72 -0.10 -10.83
CA LYS A 113 5.90 0.16 -12.00
C LYS A 113 5.26 1.55 -11.97
N ILE A 114 4.67 1.97 -10.84
CA ILE A 114 4.07 3.30 -10.70
C ILE A 114 5.12 4.40 -10.92
N LEU A 115 6.32 4.23 -10.35
CA LEU A 115 7.41 5.19 -10.51
C LEU A 115 7.91 5.26 -11.96
N GLU A 116 8.02 4.11 -12.63
CA GLU A 116 8.38 4.03 -14.05
C GLU A 116 7.33 4.73 -14.92
N GLU A 117 6.04 4.42 -14.73
CA GLU A 117 4.92 5.03 -15.46
C GLU A 117 4.93 6.56 -15.32
N ARG A 118 5.11 7.07 -14.09
CA ARG A 118 5.20 8.53 -13.83
C ARG A 118 6.43 9.16 -14.49
N ASN A 119 7.57 8.48 -14.51
CA ASN A 119 8.78 9.00 -15.15
C ASN A 119 8.61 9.09 -16.67
N ILE A 120 7.99 8.08 -17.30
CA ILE A 120 7.65 8.10 -18.73
C ILE A 120 6.73 9.28 -19.03
N GLU A 121 5.67 9.45 -18.24
CA GLU A 121 4.72 10.56 -18.42
C GLU A 121 5.41 11.93 -18.33
N ILE A 122 6.34 12.12 -17.38
CA ILE A 122 7.13 13.35 -17.27
C ILE A 122 8.01 13.56 -18.52
N ALA A 123 8.66 12.50 -19.00
CA ALA A 123 9.52 12.57 -20.18
C ALA A 123 8.73 12.92 -21.44
N GLU A 124 7.55 12.34 -21.63
CA GLU A 124 6.65 12.63 -22.76
C GLU A 124 6.08 14.06 -22.71
N ARG A 125 5.73 14.57 -21.52
CA ARG A 125 5.26 15.96 -21.34
C ARG A 125 6.35 17.02 -21.53
N SER A 126 7.62 16.62 -21.51
CA SER A 126 8.77 17.51 -21.65
C SER A 126 9.29 17.62 -23.10
N GLN A 127 8.64 16.93 -24.05
CA GLN A 127 8.90 16.99 -25.49
C GLN A 127 7.96 17.99 -26.18
#